data_AF-A0A6B9Z2H7-F1
#
_entry.id   AF-A0A6B9Z2H7-F1
#
_cell.length_a   1.000
_cell.length_b   1.000
_cell.length_c   1.000
_cell.angle_alpha   90.00
_cell.angle_beta   90.00
_cell.angle_gamma   90.00
#
_symmetry.space_group_name_H-M   'P 1'
#
loop_
_entity.id
_entity.type
_entity.pdbx_description
1 polymer ?
#
loop_
_entity_poly.entity_id
_entity_poly.type
_entity_poly.pdbx_seq_one_letter_code
_entity_poly.pdbx_strand_id
1 'polypeptide(L)'
;MKKLLSILCVSVILLTAASCKKETVIGPSNNFTVVKTVNASDWSDFDANTLSVDLNVPQLDNDYNESGAVLVYISYDNNTHDAPWEQIPETFDGEAFSFTHNPGHVTLYKQRSSGSGAPNDTDRIFVKIVLIDSQQ
;
A
#
# COMPACT_ATOMS: atom_id res chain seq x y z
N MET A 1 -1.29 -28.84 -58.46
CA MET A 1 -0.91 -29.45 -57.15
C MET A 1 -0.03 -28.55 -56.30
N LYS A 2 1.10 -28.00 -56.81
CA LYS A 2 2.01 -27.13 -56.03
C LYS A 2 1.36 -25.86 -55.45
N LYS A 3 0.44 -25.23 -56.18
CA LYS A 3 -0.28 -24.02 -55.73
C LYS A 3 -1.28 -24.27 -54.59
N LEU A 4 -1.94 -25.44 -54.60
CA LEU A 4 -2.86 -25.86 -53.53
C LEU A 4 -2.10 -26.15 -52.23
N LEU A 5 -0.92 -26.78 -52.35
CA LEU A 5 -0.06 -27.05 -51.20
C LEU A 5 0.43 -25.76 -50.53
N SER A 6 0.78 -24.75 -51.34
CA SER A 6 1.23 -23.45 -50.84
C SER A 6 0.11 -22.68 -50.10
N ILE A 7 -1.12 -22.71 -50.62
CA ILE A 7 -2.28 -22.08 -49.96
C ILE A 7 -2.58 -22.80 -48.65
N LEU A 8 -2.53 -24.13 -48.64
CA LEU A 8 -2.75 -24.93 -47.44
C LEU A 8 -1.71 -24.61 -46.35
N CYS A 9 -0.42 -24.53 -46.70
CA CYS A 9 0.64 -24.16 -45.76
C CYS A 9 0.43 -22.76 -45.16
N VAL A 10 0.07 -21.77 -45.98
CA VAL A 10 -0.18 -20.41 -45.49
C VAL A 10 -1.40 -20.36 -44.58
N SER A 11 -2.48 -21.07 -44.91
CA SER A 11 -3.68 -21.14 -44.05
C SER A 11 -3.40 -21.80 -42.69
N VAL A 12 -2.57 -22.84 -42.64
CA VAL A 12 -2.18 -23.50 -41.39
C VAL A 12 -1.37 -22.56 -40.51
N ILE A 13 -0.42 -21.80 -41.09
CA ILE A 13 0.41 -20.83 -40.34
C ILE A 13 -0.44 -19.69 -39.77
N LEU A 14 -1.40 -19.18 -40.53
CA LEU A 14 -2.30 -18.10 -40.06
C LEU A 14 -3.22 -18.57 -38.93
N LEU A 15 -3.73 -19.80 -39.01
CA LEU A 15 -4.59 -20.39 -37.99
C LEU A 15 -3.83 -20.69 -36.68
N THR A 16 -2.57 -21.13 -36.77
CA THR A 16 -1.75 -21.41 -35.58
C THR A 16 -1.21 -20.14 -34.93
N ALA A 17 -0.83 -19.13 -35.72
CA ALA A 17 -0.37 -17.84 -35.18
C ALA A 17 -1.50 -17.06 -34.46
N ALA A 18 -2.75 -17.18 -34.91
CA ALA A 18 -3.92 -16.60 -34.24
C ALA A 18 -4.30 -17.32 -32.93
N SER A 19 -3.81 -18.56 -32.72
CA SER A 19 -4.11 -19.36 -31.52
C SER A 19 -3.18 -19.09 -30.34
N CYS A 20 -2.09 -18.33 -30.54
CA CYS A 20 -1.28 -17.82 -29.43
C CYS A 20 -2.03 -16.70 -28.72
N LYS A 21 -3.03 -17.07 -27.91
CA LYS A 21 -3.61 -16.15 -26.95
C LYS A 21 -2.57 -15.92 -25.86
N LYS A 22 -2.10 -14.68 -25.70
CA LYS A 22 -1.38 -14.29 -24.50
C LYS A 22 -2.36 -14.33 -23.34
N GLU A 23 -2.41 -15.45 -22.63
CA GLU A 23 -3.11 -15.52 -21.37
C GLU A 23 -2.26 -14.85 -20.31
N THR A 24 -2.75 -13.72 -19.78
CA THR A 24 -2.25 -13.20 -18.53
C THR A 24 -2.77 -14.11 -17.42
N VAL A 25 -1.91 -15.00 -16.93
CA VAL A 25 -2.16 -15.69 -15.66
C VAL A 25 -2.03 -14.63 -14.57
N ILE A 26 -3.16 -13.97 -14.24
CA ILE A 26 -3.26 -13.19 -13.01
C ILE A 26 -3.53 -14.24 -11.94
N GLY A 27 -2.47 -14.66 -11.23
CA GLY A 27 -2.66 -15.44 -10.00
C GLY A 27 -3.53 -14.64 -9.02
N PRO A 28 -4.22 -15.31 -8.07
CA PRO A 28 -4.95 -14.59 -7.03
C PRO A 28 -3.98 -13.59 -6.37
N SER A 29 -4.29 -12.29 -6.42
CA SER A 29 -3.44 -11.31 -5.74
C SER A 29 -3.64 -11.51 -4.25
N ASN A 30 -2.59 -11.90 -3.56
CA ASN A 30 -2.58 -11.91 -2.10
C ASN A 30 -2.45 -10.49 -1.54
N ASN A 31 -2.45 -9.43 -2.35
CA ASN A 31 -2.28 -8.09 -1.81
C ASN A 31 -3.54 -7.64 -1.07
N PHE A 32 -3.37 -7.14 0.16
CA PHE A 32 -4.46 -6.57 0.95
C PHE A 32 -4.32 -5.06 1.05
N THR A 33 -5.45 -4.36 1.10
CA THR A 33 -5.48 -2.93 1.38
C THR A 33 -6.53 -2.65 2.44
N VAL A 34 -6.13 -1.93 3.48
CA VAL A 34 -7.00 -1.50 4.56
C VAL A 34 -6.90 0.01 4.69
N VAL A 35 -8.04 0.68 4.76
CA VAL A 35 -8.12 2.12 5.06
C VAL A 35 -8.71 2.30 6.45
N LYS A 36 -8.04 3.11 7.26
CA LYS A 36 -8.45 3.48 8.62
C LYS A 36 -8.60 5.00 8.71
N THR A 37 -9.45 5.45 9.63
CA THR A 37 -9.52 6.85 10.04
C THR A 37 -8.85 6.97 11.40
N VAL A 38 -7.98 7.97 11.55
CA VAL A 38 -7.36 8.34 12.82
C VAL A 38 -7.83 9.76 13.15
N ASN A 39 -8.51 9.89 14.28
CA ASN A 39 -8.95 11.16 14.83
C ASN A 39 -7.94 11.69 15.84
N ALA A 40 -8.09 12.96 16.23
CA ALA A 40 -7.24 13.58 17.26
C ALA A 40 -7.20 12.75 18.56
N SER A 41 -8.34 12.22 18.99
CA SER A 41 -8.48 11.42 20.22
C SER A 41 -7.84 10.03 20.17
N ASP A 42 -7.45 9.55 18.98
CA ASP A 42 -6.86 8.21 18.82
C ASP A 42 -5.35 8.22 19.10
N TRP A 43 -4.73 9.41 19.12
CA TRP A 43 -3.32 9.59 19.44
C TRP A 43 -3.07 9.47 20.94
N SER A 44 -1.95 8.85 21.30
CA SER A 44 -1.46 8.73 22.66
C SER A 44 -0.01 9.18 22.75
N ASP A 45 0.40 9.69 23.90
CA ASP A 45 1.81 10.01 24.16
C ASP A 45 2.66 8.73 24.12
N PHE A 46 3.61 8.66 23.19
CA PHE A 46 4.63 7.61 23.16
C PHE A 46 5.83 8.03 24.03
N ASP A 47 6.25 9.29 23.90
CA ASP A 47 7.23 9.95 24.74
C ASP A 47 6.93 11.46 24.81
N ALA A 48 7.85 12.26 25.38
CA ALA A 48 7.65 13.69 25.57
C ALA A 48 7.51 14.52 24.27
N ASN A 49 7.94 14.01 23.12
CA ASN A 49 7.90 14.72 21.83
C ASN A 49 7.23 13.92 20.71
N THR A 50 6.72 12.72 21.01
CA THR A 50 6.19 11.79 20.02
C THR A 50 4.82 11.30 20.43
N LEU A 51 3.86 11.41 19.52
CA LEU A 51 2.57 10.75 19.62
C LEU A 51 2.59 9.46 18.81
N SER A 52 1.84 8.46 19.26
CA SER A 52 1.59 7.23 18.51
C SER A 52 0.12 6.86 18.44
N VAL A 53 -0.22 6.07 17.43
CA VAL A 53 -1.50 5.36 17.33
C VAL A 53 -1.25 3.96 16.81
N ASP A 54 -1.87 2.98 17.44
CA ASP A 54 -1.80 1.58 17.04
C ASP A 54 -3.03 1.22 16.18
N LEU A 55 -2.76 0.72 14.97
CA LEU A 55 -3.77 0.33 14.00
C LEU A 55 -3.82 -1.19 13.89
N ASN A 56 -4.95 -1.78 14.29
CA ASN A 56 -5.20 -3.20 14.12
C ASN A 56 -5.36 -3.58 12.62
N VAL A 57 -4.46 -4.44 12.15
CA VAL A 57 -4.36 -4.98 10.78
C VAL A 57 -4.20 -6.51 10.87
N PRO A 58 -5.28 -7.26 11.13
CA PRO A 58 -5.19 -8.71 11.35
C PRO A 58 -4.71 -9.51 10.11
N GLN A 59 -4.73 -8.90 8.93
CA GLN A 59 -4.20 -9.48 7.69
C GLN A 59 -2.67 -9.41 7.60
N LEU A 60 -2.01 -8.58 8.41
CA LEU A 60 -0.55 -8.54 8.51
C LEU A 60 -0.10 -9.74 9.34
N ASP A 61 0.07 -10.88 8.69
CA ASP A 61 0.62 -12.09 9.30
C ASP A 61 2.17 -12.08 9.27
N ASN A 62 2.78 -13.19 9.70
CA ASN A 62 4.23 -13.34 9.70
C ASN A 62 4.83 -13.29 8.29
N ASP A 63 4.13 -13.79 7.27
CA ASP A 63 4.65 -13.85 5.91
C ASP A 63 4.80 -12.42 5.34
N TYR A 64 3.78 -11.57 5.52
CA TYR A 64 3.89 -10.15 5.18
C TYR A 64 4.93 -9.42 6.03
N ASN A 65 5.02 -9.74 7.32
CA ASN A 65 5.91 -9.04 8.23
C ASN A 65 7.40 -9.33 7.96
N GLU A 66 7.73 -10.56 7.56
CA GLU A 66 9.12 -10.98 7.35
C GLU A 66 9.60 -10.83 5.92
N SER A 67 8.73 -11.11 4.94
CA SER A 67 9.11 -11.19 3.53
C SER A 67 8.34 -10.22 2.62
N GLY A 68 7.13 -9.83 3.01
CA GLY A 68 6.28 -8.91 2.26
C GLY A 68 6.70 -7.44 2.35
N ALA A 69 5.94 -6.59 1.66
CA ALA A 69 6.04 -5.14 1.82
C ALA A 69 4.80 -4.60 2.53
N VAL A 70 5.02 -3.80 3.58
CA VAL A 70 3.98 -3.03 4.26
C VAL A 70 4.16 -1.57 3.86
N LEU A 71 3.28 -1.07 3.00
CA LEU A 71 3.30 0.32 2.57
C LEU A 71 2.21 1.09 3.31
N VAL A 72 2.58 2.22 3.92
CA VAL A 72 1.64 3.07 4.64
C VAL A 72 1.57 4.43 3.98
N TYR A 73 0.36 4.89 3.76
CA TYR A 73 0.06 6.21 3.20
C TYR A 73 -0.86 6.96 4.15
N ILE A 74 -0.68 8.26 4.24
CA ILE A 74 -1.61 9.15 4.93
C ILE A 74 -2.27 10.10 3.93
N SER A 75 -3.43 10.62 4.32
CA SER A 75 -4.12 11.69 3.62
C SER A 75 -4.76 12.57 4.69
N TYR A 76 -4.49 13.86 4.63
CA TYR A 76 -5.09 14.84 5.54
C TYR A 76 -6.55 15.08 5.16
N ASP A 77 -7.42 15.10 6.16
CA ASP A 77 -8.81 15.48 5.94
C ASP A 77 -8.94 17.00 5.82
N ASN A 78 -9.02 17.49 4.59
CA ASN A 78 -9.42 18.87 4.31
C ASN A 78 -10.92 18.97 3.91
N ASN A 79 -11.76 17.98 4.24
CA ASN A 79 -13.15 17.84 3.82
C ASN A 79 -13.37 17.65 2.30
N THR A 80 -12.37 17.21 1.54
CA THR A 80 -12.55 16.83 0.14
C THR A 80 -12.24 15.35 -0.07
N HIS A 81 -13.12 14.63 -0.77
CA HIS A 81 -12.92 13.21 -1.14
C HIS A 81 -11.74 12.98 -2.11
N ASP A 82 -11.01 14.04 -2.47
CA ASP A 82 -9.92 14.05 -3.44
C ASP A 82 -8.55 14.39 -2.81
N ALA A 83 -8.44 14.35 -1.47
CA ALA A 83 -7.16 14.58 -0.82
C ALA A 83 -6.11 13.55 -1.29
N PRO A 84 -4.88 14.00 -1.64
CA PRO A 84 -3.84 13.12 -2.15
C PRO A 84 -3.36 12.15 -1.06
N TRP A 85 -2.96 10.95 -1.48
CA TRP A 85 -2.31 9.98 -0.62
C TRP A 85 -0.79 10.17 -0.70
N GLU A 86 -0.17 10.39 0.44
CA GLU A 86 1.26 10.60 0.58
C GLU A 86 1.85 9.40 1.33
N GLN A 87 2.95 8.84 0.82
CA GLN A 87 3.57 7.67 1.44
C GLN A 87 4.48 8.12 2.58
N ILE A 88 4.37 7.46 3.74
CA ILE A 88 5.26 7.72 4.88
C ILE A 88 6.43 6.73 4.89
N PRO A 89 7.63 7.10 5.40
CA PRO A 89 7.92 8.30 6.19
C PRO A 89 7.94 9.60 5.37
N GLU A 90 7.44 10.68 5.95
CA GLU A 90 7.44 12.01 5.33
C GLU A 90 7.46 13.14 6.36
N THR A 91 7.58 14.38 5.86
CA THR A 91 7.35 15.59 6.65
C THR A 91 6.37 16.49 5.92
N PHE A 92 5.30 16.88 6.60
CA PHE A 92 4.26 17.77 6.07
C PHE A 92 3.83 18.74 7.18
N ASP A 93 3.66 20.01 6.82
CA ASP A 93 3.25 21.09 7.73
C ASP A 93 4.02 21.17 9.08
N GLY A 94 5.33 20.85 9.05
CA GLY A 94 6.19 20.87 10.23
C GLY A 94 6.06 19.66 11.16
N GLU A 95 5.29 18.65 10.75
CA GLU A 95 5.16 17.36 11.43
C GLU A 95 5.87 16.27 10.61
N ALA A 96 6.59 15.39 11.28
CA ALA A 96 7.26 14.23 10.70
C ALA A 96 6.49 12.95 11.10
N PHE A 97 6.18 12.14 10.09
CA PHE A 97 5.47 10.87 10.24
C PHE A 97 6.39 9.70 9.97
N SER A 98 6.28 8.66 10.79
CA SER A 98 6.94 7.38 10.58
C SER A 98 6.03 6.24 11.03
N PHE A 99 6.42 5.02 10.74
CA PHE A 99 5.68 3.85 11.19
C PHE A 99 6.61 2.67 11.48
N THR A 100 6.10 1.77 12.30
CA THR A 100 6.62 0.41 12.44
C THR A 100 5.47 -0.57 12.23
N HIS A 101 5.79 -1.83 11.99
CA HIS A 101 4.80 -2.88 11.84
C HIS A 101 5.29 -4.17 12.49
N ASN A 102 4.33 -4.95 12.97
CA ASN A 102 4.50 -6.29 13.51
C ASN A 102 3.25 -7.10 13.14
N PRO A 103 3.26 -8.44 13.32
CA PRO A 103 2.08 -9.25 13.03
C PRO A 103 0.84 -8.74 13.76
N GLY A 104 -0.21 -8.40 13.00
CA GLY A 104 -1.48 -7.91 13.49
C GLY A 104 -1.61 -6.39 13.63
N HIS A 105 -0.53 -5.61 13.57
CA HIS A 105 -0.58 -4.17 13.83
C HIS A 105 0.44 -3.32 13.09
N VAL A 106 0.03 -2.09 12.81
CA VAL A 106 0.89 -1.01 12.32
C VAL A 106 0.81 0.13 13.32
N THR A 107 1.95 0.57 13.85
CA THR A 107 2.03 1.72 14.75
C THR A 107 2.51 2.93 13.96
N LEU A 108 1.71 3.98 13.94
CA LEU A 108 2.11 5.28 13.40
C LEU A 108 2.74 6.11 14.50
N TYR A 109 3.72 6.93 14.13
CA TYR A 109 4.33 7.93 15.00
C TYR A 109 4.27 9.29 14.33
N LYS A 110 4.07 10.32 15.16
CA LYS A 110 4.05 11.73 14.75
C LYS A 110 4.88 12.53 15.75
N GLN A 111 5.77 13.35 15.24
CA GLN A 111 6.62 14.26 16.02
C GLN A 111 6.85 15.55 15.24
N ARG A 112 7.25 16.63 15.92
CA ARG A 112 7.70 17.83 15.22
C ARG A 112 8.91 17.52 14.35
N SER A 113 8.94 18.02 13.12
CA SER A 113 10.08 17.83 12.22
C SER A 113 11.38 18.47 12.73
N SER A 114 11.25 19.44 13.64
CA SER A 114 12.38 20.04 14.38
C SER A 114 13.00 19.09 15.42
N GLY A 115 12.33 17.99 15.76
CA GLY A 115 12.72 17.08 16.84
C GLY A 115 12.49 17.62 18.25
N SER A 116 11.78 18.75 18.40
CA SER A 116 11.50 19.35 19.71
C SER A 116 10.11 20.00 19.78
N GLY A 117 9.48 19.85 20.94
CA GLY A 117 8.14 20.36 21.22
C GLY A 117 7.05 19.34 20.95
N ALA A 118 5.85 19.62 21.45
CA ALA A 118 4.70 18.74 21.26
C ALA A 118 4.18 18.83 19.81
N PRO A 119 3.98 17.68 19.14
CA PRO A 119 3.30 17.63 17.84
C PRO A 119 1.83 18.04 17.98
N ASN A 120 1.24 18.60 16.93
CA ASN A 120 -0.19 18.93 16.96
C ASN A 120 -1.05 17.66 16.88
N ASP A 121 -2.04 17.48 17.75
CA ASP A 121 -2.95 16.33 17.77
C ASP A 121 -4.23 16.55 16.96
N THR A 122 -4.51 17.75 16.45
CA THR A 122 -5.89 18.14 16.08
C THR A 122 -6.45 17.55 14.80
N ASP A 123 -5.60 17.07 13.88
CA ASP A 123 -6.04 16.82 12.52
C ASP A 123 -6.45 15.36 12.30
N ARG A 124 -7.67 15.19 11.79
CA ARG A 124 -8.16 13.89 11.33
C ARG A 124 -7.39 13.49 10.08
N ILE A 125 -6.86 12.27 10.07
CA ILE A 125 -6.17 11.71 8.90
C ILE A 125 -6.79 10.38 8.49
N PHE A 126 -6.67 10.07 7.20
CA PHE A 126 -6.91 8.72 6.71
C PHE A 126 -5.57 8.01 6.54
N VAL A 127 -5.54 6.72 6.88
CA VAL A 127 -4.36 5.88 6.79
C VAL A 127 -4.68 4.70 5.90
N LYS A 128 -3.92 4.54 4.82
CA LYS A 128 -4.02 3.39 3.91
C LYS A 128 -2.81 2.50 4.10
N ILE A 129 -3.06 1.25 4.48
CA ILE A 129 -2.05 0.22 4.64
C ILE A 129 -2.22 -0.77 3.50
N VAL A 130 -1.16 -0.96 2.72
CA VAL A 130 -1.09 -1.92 1.62
C VAL A 130 -0.10 -3.01 1.99
N LEU A 131 -0.58 -4.24 2.04
CA LEU A 131 0.22 -5.44 2.24
C LEU A 131 0.47 -6.06 0.86
N ILE A 132 1.73 -6.17 0.48
CA ILE A 132 2.14 -6.76 -0.79
C ILE A 132 2.89 -8.04 -0.48
N ASP A 133 2.38 -9.15 -1.02
CA ASP A 133 3.07 -10.43 -0.93
C ASP A 133 4.33 -10.37 -1.80
N SER A 134 5.44 -10.82 -1.24
CA SER A 134 6.73 -10.86 -1.93
C SER A 134 7.31 -12.26 -1.77
N GLN A 135 7.05 -13.08 -2.80
CA GLN A 135 7.54 -14.44 -2.88
C GLN A 135 9.03 -14.41 -3.26
N GLN A 136 9.87 -15.11 -2.48
CA GLN A 136 11.28 -15.37 -2.82
C GLN A 136 11.42 -16.59 -3.74
#